data_AF-A0A960SPN7-F1
#
_entry.id   AF-A0A960SPN7-F1
#
_cell.length_a   1.000
_cell.length_b   1.000
_cell.length_c   1.000
_cell.angle_alpha   90.00
_cell.angle_beta   90.00
_cell.angle_gamma   90.00
#
_symmetry.space_group_name_H-M   'P 1'
#
loop_
_entity.id
_entity.type
_entity.pdbx_description
1 polymer ?
#
loop_
_entity_poly.entity_id
_entity_poly.type
_entity_poly.pdbx_seq_one_letter_code
_entity_poly.pdbx_strand_id
1 'polypeptide(L)'
;MKHLVILTCLGLLTGATLLPVAAQSFPKLTDAQRMTLLQPPNQRPVPMVLDTDTYNEIDDQFALVYALISPELNVEAVYAAPFKNNRSNSPENGMERSHEEILRILAKLNRSPENFAFKGSRHYVTDPRQPEESPA
;
A
#
# COMPACT_ATOMS: atom_id res chain seq x y z
N MET A 1 -38.20 -49.14 15.43
CA MET A 1 -37.77 -48.39 14.24
C MET A 1 -36.60 -47.52 14.63
N LYS A 2 -35.41 -48.06 14.42
CA LYS A 2 -34.11 -47.52 14.80
C LYS A 2 -33.39 -47.17 13.49
N HIS A 3 -32.56 -46.12 13.50
CA HIS A 3 -31.51 -45.82 12.51
C HIS A 3 -31.88 -45.19 11.16
N LEU A 4 -32.55 -44.03 11.12
CA LEU A 4 -32.64 -43.28 9.84
C LEU A 4 -32.81 -41.76 9.97
N VAL A 5 -31.97 -41.05 10.74
CA VAL A 5 -31.81 -39.59 10.57
C VAL A 5 -30.42 -39.12 11.05
N ILE A 6 -29.33 -39.65 10.49
CA ILE A 6 -27.99 -39.04 10.61
C ILE A 6 -27.23 -39.31 9.30
N LEU A 7 -27.60 -38.66 8.18
CA LEU A 7 -26.75 -38.71 6.97
C LEU A 7 -26.94 -37.58 5.95
N THR A 8 -27.24 -36.35 6.38
CA THR A 8 -27.32 -35.21 5.44
C THR A 8 -26.50 -33.97 5.83
N CYS A 9 -25.65 -34.05 6.85
CA CYS A 9 -24.74 -32.94 7.21
C CYS A 9 -23.27 -33.13 6.82
N LEU A 10 -22.89 -34.22 6.14
CA LEU A 10 -21.48 -34.49 5.78
C LEU A 10 -21.11 -34.11 4.33
N GLY A 11 -22.01 -33.49 3.58
CA GLY A 11 -21.86 -33.24 2.13
C GLY A 11 -21.55 -31.80 1.70
N LEU A 12 -21.25 -30.89 2.63
CA LEU A 12 -21.08 -29.46 2.30
C LEU A 12 -19.74 -28.85 2.74
N LEU A 13 -18.78 -29.67 3.22
CA LEU A 13 -17.47 -29.18 3.69
C LEU A 13 -16.26 -29.60 2.83
N THR A 14 -16.47 -30.12 1.61
CA THR A 14 -15.37 -30.52 0.72
C THR A 14 -15.17 -29.60 -0.49
N GLY A 15 -15.99 -28.55 -0.64
CA GLY A 15 -16.00 -27.70 -1.84
C GLY A 15 -15.19 -26.40 -1.78
N ALA A 16 -14.59 -26.03 -0.65
CA ALA A 16 -13.99 -24.71 -0.46
C ALA A 16 -12.45 -24.67 -0.53
N THR A 17 -11.78 -25.78 -0.88
CA THR A 17 -10.30 -25.85 -0.84
C THR A 17 -9.60 -25.68 -2.20
N LEU A 18 -10.33 -25.33 -3.27
CA LEU A 18 -9.77 -25.30 -4.63
C LEU A 18 -9.97 -23.98 -5.38
N LEU A 19 -10.22 -22.87 -4.68
CA LEU A 19 -9.90 -21.58 -5.29
C LEU A 19 -8.39 -21.40 -5.13
N PRO A 20 -7.59 -21.41 -6.20
CA PRO A 20 -6.21 -20.99 -6.09
C PRO A 20 -6.28 -19.54 -5.61
N VAL A 21 -5.89 -19.30 -4.37
CA VAL A 21 -5.52 -17.96 -3.94
C VAL A 21 -4.49 -17.52 -4.96
N ALA A 22 -4.84 -16.52 -5.77
CA ALA A 22 -3.93 -15.93 -6.75
C ALA A 22 -2.85 -15.16 -5.98
N ALA A 23 -1.99 -15.90 -5.28
CA ALA A 23 -0.78 -15.38 -4.70
C ALA A 23 0.31 -15.55 -5.76
N GLN A 24 1.05 -14.49 -6.04
CA GLN A 24 2.25 -14.55 -6.85
C GLN A 24 3.16 -15.69 -6.32
N SER A 25 3.71 -16.51 -7.20
CA SER A 25 4.73 -17.51 -6.82
C SER A 25 6.05 -16.80 -6.53
N PHE A 26 6.22 -16.30 -5.31
CA PHE A 26 7.49 -15.72 -4.86
C PHE A 26 8.50 -16.79 -4.45
N PRO A 27 9.81 -16.57 -4.67
CA PRO A 27 10.85 -17.43 -4.11
C PRO A 27 10.72 -17.56 -2.59
N LYS A 28 10.80 -18.79 -2.06
CA LYS A 28 10.85 -18.99 -0.61
C LYS A 28 12.22 -18.56 -0.08
N LEU A 29 12.23 -17.54 0.77
CA LEU A 29 13.43 -17.10 1.48
C LEU A 29 13.75 -18.05 2.64
N THR A 30 15.03 -18.34 2.85
CA THR A 30 15.53 -18.99 4.06
C THR A 30 15.36 -18.06 5.27
N ASP A 31 15.32 -18.62 6.47
CA ASP A 31 15.21 -17.80 7.69
C ASP A 31 16.40 -16.85 7.84
N ALA A 32 17.61 -17.28 7.46
CA ALA A 32 18.79 -16.41 7.45
C ALA A 32 18.61 -15.20 6.50
N GLN A 33 18.10 -15.43 5.28
CA GLN A 33 17.82 -14.33 4.33
C GLN A 33 16.76 -13.38 4.87
N ARG A 34 15.68 -13.90 5.48
CA ARG A 34 14.64 -13.05 6.10
C ARG A 34 15.23 -12.18 7.21
N MET A 35 16.06 -12.76 8.08
CA MET A 35 16.72 -12.02 9.15
C MET A 35 17.65 -10.92 8.63
N THR A 36 18.36 -11.17 7.53
CA THR A 36 19.18 -10.16 6.86
C THR A 36 18.34 -9.02 6.29
N LEU A 37 17.22 -9.32 5.63
CA LEU A 37 16.34 -8.30 5.02
C LEU A 37 15.59 -7.44 6.06
N LEU A 38 15.43 -7.94 7.29
CA LEU A 38 14.82 -7.20 8.39
C LEU A 38 15.81 -6.27 9.13
N GLN A 39 17.12 -6.35 8.84
CA GLN A 39 18.08 -5.44 9.46
C GLN A 39 17.85 -4.02 8.95
N PRO A 40 17.80 -3.01 9.84
CA PRO A 40 17.67 -1.63 9.41
C PRO A 40 18.91 -1.21 8.60
N PRO A 41 18.76 -0.30 7.63
CA PRO A 41 19.90 0.27 6.93
C PRO A 41 20.87 0.96 7.91
N ASN A 42 22.15 0.62 7.79
CA ASN A 42 23.22 1.15 8.63
C ASN A 42 23.71 2.53 8.18
N GLN A 43 23.55 2.85 6.89
CA GLN A 43 23.94 4.14 6.33
C GLN A 43 22.85 5.18 6.57
N ARG A 44 23.26 6.37 7.01
CA ARG A 44 22.39 7.52 7.27
C ARG A 44 22.85 8.76 6.48
N PRO A 45 21.92 9.59 5.98
CA PRO A 45 20.46 9.39 6.00
C PRO A 45 20.02 8.21 5.11
N VAL A 46 18.92 7.55 5.47
CA VAL A 46 18.38 6.42 4.70
C VAL A 46 17.68 6.97 3.45
N PRO A 47 18.08 6.60 2.24
CA PRO A 47 17.35 6.95 1.03
C PRO A 47 16.02 6.21 1.01
N MET A 48 14.94 6.96 0.78
CA MET A 48 13.60 6.38 0.70
C MET A 48 12.69 7.15 -0.24
N VAL A 49 11.67 6.46 -0.71
CA VAL A 49 10.47 7.06 -1.29
C VAL A 49 9.29 6.79 -0.35
N LEU A 50 8.31 7.68 -0.31
CA LEU A 50 7.11 7.51 0.50
C LEU A 50 5.88 7.39 -0.39
N ASP A 51 5.22 6.25 -0.37
CA ASP A 51 3.90 6.05 -0.98
C ASP A 51 2.82 6.15 0.11
N THR A 52 1.88 7.08 -0.03
CA THR A 52 0.94 7.44 1.05
C THR A 52 -0.36 8.01 0.49
N ASP A 53 -1.48 7.68 1.13
CA ASP A 53 -2.79 8.26 0.89
C ASP A 53 -3.04 9.46 1.82
N THR A 54 -2.15 10.47 1.77
CA THR A 54 -2.01 11.58 2.73
C THR A 54 -3.27 12.36 3.10
N TYR A 55 -4.34 12.26 2.31
CA TYR A 55 -5.62 12.88 2.64
C TYR A 55 -6.58 11.95 3.43
N ASN A 56 -6.41 10.64 3.34
CA ASN A 56 -7.35 9.64 3.82
C ASN A 56 -7.49 9.65 5.35
N GLU A 57 -6.36 9.69 6.06
CA GLU A 57 -6.28 9.80 7.52
C GLU A 57 -5.29 10.89 7.93
N ILE A 58 -5.33 11.30 9.21
CA ILE A 58 -4.56 12.46 9.68
C ILE A 58 -3.09 12.09 9.95
N ASP A 59 -2.84 10.85 10.36
CA ASP A 59 -1.52 10.33 10.71
C ASP A 59 -0.54 10.36 9.53
N ASP A 60 -1.01 10.17 8.29
CA ASP A 60 -0.17 10.30 7.09
C ASP A 60 0.42 11.72 6.93
N GLN A 61 -0.32 12.76 7.30
CA GLN A 61 0.18 14.14 7.23
C GLN A 61 1.35 14.32 8.20
N PHE A 62 1.23 13.76 9.41
CA PHE A 62 2.31 13.76 10.39
C PHE A 62 3.48 12.90 9.95
N ALA A 63 3.23 11.73 9.35
CA ALA A 63 4.26 10.85 8.83
C ALA A 63 5.08 11.53 7.72
N LEU A 64 4.42 12.19 6.77
CA LEU A 64 5.10 12.93 5.71
C LEU A 64 5.92 14.11 6.25
N VAL A 65 5.35 14.92 7.15
CA VAL A 65 6.09 16.04 7.76
C VAL A 65 7.31 15.51 8.52
N TYR A 66 7.13 14.48 9.34
CA TYR A 66 8.22 13.87 10.11
C TYR A 66 9.32 13.33 9.19
N ALA A 67 8.95 12.64 8.11
CA ALA A 67 9.90 12.12 7.14
C ALA A 67 10.71 13.25 6.47
N LEU A 68 10.06 14.35 6.08
CA LEU A 68 10.69 15.47 5.40
C LEU A 68 11.64 16.30 6.27
N ILE A 69 11.40 16.36 7.59
CA ILE A 69 12.24 17.15 8.52
C ILE A 69 13.27 16.30 9.28
N SER A 70 13.19 14.97 9.17
CA SER A 70 14.09 14.06 9.88
C SER A 70 15.50 14.11 9.28
N PRO A 71 16.56 14.28 10.09
CA PRO A 71 17.93 14.17 9.60
C PRO A 71 18.34 12.73 9.28
N GLU A 72 17.52 11.74 9.67
CA GLU A 72 17.77 10.31 9.47
C GLU A 72 17.32 9.81 8.09
N LEU A 73 16.53 10.60 7.36
CA LEU A 73 15.87 10.19 6.12
C LEU A 73 16.25 11.14 4.99
N ASN A 74 16.57 10.56 3.84
CA ASN A 74 16.65 11.27 2.57
C ASN A 74 15.43 10.88 1.75
N VAL A 75 14.34 11.63 1.90
CA VAL A 75 13.14 11.42 1.09
C VAL A 75 13.43 11.93 -0.32
N GLU A 76 13.41 11.01 -1.28
CA GLU A 76 13.73 11.27 -2.69
C GLU A 76 12.48 11.54 -3.54
N ALA A 77 11.34 10.94 -3.16
CA ALA A 77 10.05 11.17 -3.81
C ALA A 77 8.89 10.83 -2.88
N VAL A 78 7.73 11.41 -3.17
CA VAL A 78 6.44 11.11 -2.52
C VAL A 78 5.41 10.78 -3.59
N TYR A 79 4.74 9.64 -3.44
CA TYR A 79 3.72 9.13 -4.35
C TYR A 79 2.36 9.17 -3.66
N ALA A 80 1.35 9.71 -4.35
CA ALA A 80 0.00 9.76 -3.86
C ALA A 80 -0.73 8.43 -4.11
N ALA A 81 -1.09 7.72 -3.05
CA ALA A 81 -1.83 6.47 -3.14
C ALA A 81 -3.35 6.70 -3.26
N PRO A 82 -4.08 5.85 -4.01
CA PRO A 82 -5.53 5.94 -4.15
C PRO A 82 -6.27 5.36 -2.95
N PHE A 83 -7.35 6.02 -2.53
CA PHE A 83 -8.28 5.52 -1.51
C PHE A 83 -9.74 5.80 -1.88
N LYS A 84 -10.68 5.00 -1.36
CA LYS A 84 -12.12 5.17 -1.60
C LYS A 84 -12.90 4.97 -0.30
N ASN A 85 -13.53 6.04 0.18
CA ASN A 85 -14.42 6.02 1.34
C ASN A 85 -15.44 7.17 1.25
N ASN A 86 -16.04 7.58 2.37
CA ASN A 86 -16.97 8.71 2.43
C ASN A 86 -16.32 10.09 2.09
N ARG A 87 -14.99 10.16 1.97
CA ARG A 87 -14.22 11.37 1.62
C ARG A 87 -13.78 11.41 0.15
N SER A 88 -13.98 10.33 -0.62
CA SER A 88 -13.62 10.26 -2.05
C SER A 88 -14.59 9.39 -2.86
N ASN A 89 -14.95 9.86 -4.06
CA ASN A 89 -15.97 9.18 -4.88
C ASN A 89 -15.41 8.02 -5.72
N SER A 90 -14.09 7.95 -5.89
CA SER A 90 -13.38 6.92 -6.65
C SER A 90 -11.92 6.80 -6.13
N PRO A 91 -11.22 5.68 -6.43
CA PRO A 91 -9.80 5.55 -6.12
C PRO A 91 -8.96 6.69 -6.71
N GLU A 92 -9.24 7.05 -7.97
CA GLU A 92 -8.62 8.19 -8.64
C GLU A 92 -8.85 9.50 -7.87
N ASN A 93 -10.10 9.80 -7.48
CA ASN A 93 -10.39 11.01 -6.72
C ASN A 93 -9.69 11.01 -5.35
N GLY A 94 -9.53 9.84 -4.72
CA GLY A 94 -8.72 9.69 -3.51
C GLY A 94 -7.25 10.05 -3.78
N MET A 95 -6.65 9.47 -4.81
CA MET A 95 -5.26 9.79 -5.20
C MET A 95 -5.08 11.29 -5.49
N GLU A 96 -6.01 11.92 -6.21
CA GLU A 96 -5.95 13.37 -6.48
C GLU A 96 -5.98 14.19 -5.20
N ARG A 97 -6.84 13.83 -4.24
CA ARG A 97 -6.91 14.48 -2.93
C ARG A 97 -5.63 14.30 -2.12
N SER A 98 -5.05 13.09 -2.12
CA SER A 98 -3.76 12.81 -1.48
C SER A 98 -2.64 13.63 -2.11
N HIS A 99 -2.59 13.70 -3.45
CA HIS A 99 -1.62 14.50 -4.17
C HIS A 99 -1.74 15.99 -3.82
N GLU A 100 -2.95 16.55 -3.83
CA GLU A 100 -3.18 17.93 -3.38
C GLU A 100 -2.72 18.17 -1.94
N GLU A 101 -2.95 17.22 -1.04
CA GLU A 101 -2.51 17.34 0.35
C GLU A 101 -1.00 17.32 0.50
N ILE A 102 -0.30 16.46 -0.25
CA ILE A 102 1.16 16.46 -0.36
C ILE A 102 1.65 17.85 -0.81
N LEU A 103 1.04 18.44 -1.84
CA LEU A 103 1.39 19.79 -2.31
C LEU A 103 1.19 20.86 -1.22
N ARG A 104 0.09 20.78 -0.45
CA ARG A 104 -0.15 21.71 0.68
C ARG A 104 0.91 21.59 1.77
N ILE A 105 1.33 20.37 2.10
CA ILE A 105 2.39 20.12 3.09
C ILE A 105 3.74 20.66 2.58
N LEU A 106 4.11 20.37 1.33
CA LEU A 106 5.35 20.85 0.73
C LEU A 106 5.40 22.38 0.68
N ALA A 107 4.29 23.03 0.34
CA ALA A 107 4.17 24.49 0.37
C ALA A 107 4.42 25.06 1.78
N LYS A 108 3.88 24.42 2.84
CA LYS A 108 4.12 24.84 4.24
C LYS A 108 5.59 24.70 4.65
N LEU A 109 6.30 23.75 4.06
CA LEU A 109 7.72 23.50 4.31
C LEU A 109 8.65 24.26 3.34
N ASN A 110 8.09 25.12 2.47
CA ASN A 110 8.83 25.82 1.42
C ASN A 110 9.68 24.89 0.53
N ARG A 111 9.17 23.69 0.23
CA ARG A 111 9.82 22.68 -0.62
C ARG A 111 9.14 22.62 -1.99
N SER A 112 9.93 22.58 -3.06
CA SER A 112 9.39 22.41 -4.42
C SER A 112 8.79 21.01 -4.60
N PRO A 113 7.60 20.87 -5.21
CA PRO A 113 7.03 19.59 -5.60
C PRO A 113 7.60 19.04 -6.92
N GLU A 114 8.32 19.86 -7.70
CA GLU A 114 8.82 19.48 -9.01
C GLU A 114 9.84 18.33 -8.91
N ASN A 115 9.64 17.28 -9.72
CA ASN A 115 10.42 16.05 -9.68
C ASN A 115 10.49 15.40 -8.28
N PHE A 116 9.45 15.61 -7.46
CA PHE A 116 9.43 15.16 -6.07
C PHE A 116 8.09 14.58 -5.64
N ALA A 117 6.97 15.26 -5.94
CA ALA A 117 5.63 14.78 -5.64
C ALA A 117 4.95 14.27 -6.91
N PHE A 118 4.49 13.02 -6.89
CA PHE A 118 3.93 12.34 -8.05
C PHE A 118 2.53 11.81 -7.77
N LYS A 119 1.69 11.81 -8.81
CA LYS A 119 0.41 11.11 -8.82
C LYS A 119 0.67 9.61 -8.99
N GLY A 120 0.18 8.80 -8.07
CA GLY A 120 0.27 7.34 -8.17
C GLY A 120 -0.84 6.73 -9.03
N SER A 121 -1.20 5.48 -8.71
CA SER A 121 -2.22 4.75 -9.45
C SER A 121 -3.60 5.43 -9.41
N ARG A 122 -4.32 5.33 -10.53
CA ARG A 122 -5.69 5.84 -10.69
C ARG A 122 -6.76 4.80 -10.33
N HIS A 123 -6.37 3.53 -10.23
CA HIS A 123 -7.27 2.40 -10.00
C HIS A 123 -6.68 1.39 -9.02
N TYR A 124 -7.54 0.58 -8.42
CA TYR A 124 -7.09 -0.61 -7.70
C TYR A 124 -6.70 -1.71 -8.69
N VAL A 125 -5.82 -2.60 -8.25
CA VAL A 125 -5.45 -3.79 -9.01
C VAL A 125 -6.69 -4.63 -9.30
N THR A 126 -6.96 -4.87 -10.59
CA THR A 126 -8.15 -5.61 -11.03
C THR A 126 -7.89 -7.09 -11.30
N ASP A 127 -6.66 -7.45 -11.73
CA ASP A 127 -6.20 -8.84 -11.85
C ASP A 127 -4.89 -9.02 -11.06
N PRO A 128 -4.83 -9.88 -10.05
CA PRO A 128 -3.61 -10.13 -9.27
C PRO A 128 -2.46 -10.72 -10.10
N ARG A 129 -2.69 -11.16 -11.34
CA ARG A 129 -1.66 -11.71 -12.25
C ARG A 129 -1.17 -10.68 -13.27
N GLN A 130 -1.83 -9.54 -13.39
CA GLN A 130 -1.46 -8.48 -14.33
C GLN A 130 -1.17 -7.21 -13.55
N PRO A 131 0.07 -6.67 -13.62
CA PRO A 131 0.35 -5.39 -13.01
C PRO A 131 -0.50 -4.30 -13.68
N GLU A 132 -1.01 -3.37 -12.89
CA GLU A 132 -1.67 -2.17 -13.41
C GLU A 132 -0.60 -1.12 -13.72
N GLU A 133 -0.65 -0.54 -14.91
CA GLU A 133 0.21 0.58 -15.28
C GLU A 133 -0.23 1.85 -14.54
N SER A 134 0.72 2.53 -13.89
CA SER A 134 0.51 3.82 -13.22
C SER A 134 1.42 4.91 -13.81
N PRO A 135 1.04 6.19 -13.72
CA PRO A 135 1.86 7.30 -14.22
C PRO A 135 3.25 7.43 -13.56
N ALA A 136 3.37 6.95 -12.33
CA ALA A 136 4.57 6.98 -11.51
C ALA A 136 4.64 5.72 -10.63
#